data_AF-A0A4Y2L441-F1
#
_entry.id   AF-A0A4Y2L441-F1
#
_cell.length_a   1.000
_cell.length_b   1.000
_cell.length_c   1.000
_cell.angle_alpha   90.00
_cell.angle_beta   90.00
_cell.angle_gamma   90.00
#
_symmetry.space_group_name_H-M   'P 1'
#
loop_
_entity.id
_entity.type
_entity.pdbx_description
1 polymer ?
#
loop_
_entity_poly.entity_id
_entity_poly.type
_entity_poly.pdbx_seq_one_letter_code
_entity_poly.pdbx_strand_id
1 'polypeptide(L)'
;MNEKGEHFIKFVNVHYQHPLPYINYADFESLIVKEVHTSGKTEIIARHEACGYAYVIIGSDGRSVKPIAIYRGENAMKHFMENILKEKEERAAKLTSIVPIHMTPQDEIDFR
;
A
#
# COMPACT_ATOMS: atom_id res chain seq x y z
N MET A 1 9.37 7.25 -45.93
CA MET A 1 10.09 7.78 -44.76
C MET A 1 9.12 7.66 -43.62
N ASN A 2 9.24 6.59 -42.83
CA ASN A 2 8.24 6.26 -41.81
C ASN A 2 8.51 7.16 -40.61
N GLU A 3 7.46 7.78 -40.07
CA GLU A 3 7.57 8.80 -39.04
C GLU A 3 8.08 8.19 -37.72
N LYS A 4 9.04 8.84 -37.08
CA LYS A 4 9.63 8.43 -35.80
C LYS A 4 8.54 8.40 -34.71
N GLY A 5 7.93 7.24 -34.47
CA GLY A 5 6.93 7.07 -33.42
C GLY A 5 6.13 5.76 -33.45
N GLU A 6 6.20 4.98 -34.53
CA GLU A 6 5.33 3.80 -34.75
C GLU A 6 5.73 2.51 -34.00
N HIS A 7 6.57 2.59 -32.95
CA HIS A 7 7.04 1.42 -32.20
C HIS A 7 6.62 1.39 -30.73
N PHE A 8 5.53 2.07 -30.36
CA PHE A 8 5.01 2.02 -28.99
C PHE A 8 3.76 1.15 -28.90
N ILE A 9 3.90 -0.03 -28.30
CA ILE A 9 2.76 -0.81 -27.80
C ILE A 9 2.28 -0.13 -26.52
N LYS A 10 1.07 0.42 -26.53
CA LYS A 10 0.41 0.97 -25.34
C LYS A 10 -0.66 0.01 -24.86
N PHE A 11 -0.64 -0.31 -23.58
CA PHE A 11 -1.70 -1.08 -22.94
C PHE A 11 -2.90 -0.15 -22.72
N VAL A 12 -3.95 -0.30 -23.52
CA VAL A 12 -5.15 0.55 -23.47
C VAL A 12 -6.24 -0.01 -22.56
N ASN A 13 -6.25 -1.32 -22.32
CA ASN A 13 -7.29 -1.99 -21.55
C ASN A 13 -6.92 -2.13 -20.07
N VAL A 14 -6.73 -0.99 -19.40
CA VAL A 14 -6.39 -0.94 -17.96
C VAL A 14 -7.49 -1.55 -17.09
N HIS A 15 -8.75 -1.52 -17.54
CA HIS A 15 -9.90 -2.12 -16.86
C HIS A 15 -9.87 -3.65 -16.81
N TYR A 16 -9.03 -4.32 -17.62
CA TYR A 16 -8.78 -5.77 -17.51
C TYR A 16 -7.65 -6.11 -16.54
N GLN A 17 -7.03 -5.12 -15.89
CA GLN A 17 -6.09 -5.43 -14.81
C GLN A 17 -6.85 -6.02 -13.63
N HIS A 18 -6.24 -7.01 -12.98
CA HIS A 18 -6.77 -7.51 -11.72
C HIS A 18 -6.88 -6.34 -10.72
N PRO A 19 -8.06 -6.12 -10.11
CA PRO A 19 -8.20 -5.14 -9.05
C PRO A 19 -7.15 -5.38 -7.98
N LEU A 20 -6.57 -4.29 -7.45
CA LEU A 20 -5.67 -4.40 -6.31
C LEU A 20 -6.45 -5.05 -5.15
N PRO A 21 -6.02 -6.23 -4.67
CA PRO A 21 -6.81 -6.97 -3.70
C PRO A 21 -6.85 -6.29 -2.34
N TYR A 22 -5.84 -5.46 -2.04
CA TYR A 22 -5.72 -4.73 -0.78
C TYR A 22 -5.10 -3.35 -1.01
N ILE A 23 -5.61 -2.34 -0.29
CA ILE A 23 -5.08 -0.97 -0.25
C ILE A 23 -4.80 -0.61 1.21
N ASN A 24 -3.61 -0.08 1.49
CA ASN A 24 -3.26 0.41 2.82
C ASN A 24 -3.31 1.94 2.83
N TYR A 25 -4.15 2.51 3.69
CA TYR A 25 -4.11 3.94 4.01
C TYR A 25 -3.48 4.10 5.38
N ALA A 26 -2.47 4.96 5.48
CA ALA A 26 -1.75 5.22 6.73
C ALA A 26 -1.49 6.71 6.89
N ASP A 27 -1.51 7.15 8.14
CA ASP A 27 -1.16 8.51 8.54
C ASP A 27 -0.35 8.50 9.84
N PHE A 28 0.49 9.52 10.03
CA PHE A 28 1.44 9.62 11.15
C PHE A 28 1.31 10.94 11.86
N GLU A 29 1.44 10.88 13.19
CA GLU A 29 1.65 12.05 14.03
C GLU A 29 3.14 12.17 14.35
N SER A 30 3.65 13.40 14.36
CA SER A 30 5.07 13.67 14.65
C SER A 30 5.24 14.83 15.62
N LEU A 31 6.30 14.74 16.43
CA LEU A 31 6.79 15.82 17.26
C LEU A 31 8.01 16.45 16.59
N ILE A 32 8.16 17.76 16.71
CA ILE A 32 9.39 18.45 16.31
C ILE A 32 10.35 18.36 17.48
N VAL A 33 11.45 17.62 17.29
CA VAL A 33 12.50 17.44 18.29
C VAL A 33 13.70 18.25 17.87
N LYS A 34 14.25 19.03 18.80
CA LYS A 34 15.43 19.84 18.55
C LYS A 34 16.61 18.94 18.22
N GLU A 35 17.26 19.21 17.09
CA GLU A 35 18.43 18.49 16.63
C GLU A 35 19.32 19.51 15.93
N VAL A 36 20.51 19.77 16.47
CA VAL A 36 21.40 20.77 15.91
C VAL A 36 22.64 20.07 15.37
N HIS A 37 22.74 19.97 14.06
CA HIS A 37 23.94 19.50 13.38
C HIS A 37 24.05 20.07 11.97
N THR A 38 25.26 20.08 11.42
CA THR A 38 25.54 20.52 10.06
C THR A 38 25.62 19.32 9.11
N SER A 39 24.85 19.39 8.03
CA SER A 39 24.94 18.48 6.89
C SER A 39 25.44 19.26 5.69
N GLY A 40 26.75 19.18 5.44
CA GLY A 40 27.42 19.97 4.40
C GLY A 40 27.33 21.48 4.69
N LYS A 41 26.61 22.21 3.84
CA LYS A 41 26.36 23.67 3.99
C LYS A 41 25.04 24.00 4.69
N THR A 42 24.27 22.99 5.09
CA THR A 42 22.95 23.15 5.69
C THR A 42 23.03 22.90 7.19
N GLU A 43 22.47 23.82 7.98
CA GLU A 43 22.25 23.61 9.42
C GLU A 43 20.86 23.00 9.62
N ILE A 44 20.82 21.80 10.18
CA ILE A 44 19.59 21.16 10.63
C ILE A 44 19.40 21.58 12.08
N ILE A 45 18.23 22.16 12.39
CA ILE A 45 17.88 22.70 13.72
C ILE A 45 16.80 21.88 14.45
N ALA A 46 16.11 21.00 13.73
CA ALA A 46 15.11 20.10 14.27
C ALA A 46 14.83 18.93 13.32
N ARG A 47 14.28 17.84 13.87
CA ARG A 47 13.74 16.70 13.12
C ARG A 47 12.31 16.40 13.52
N HIS A 48 11.57 15.80 12.60
CA HIS A 48 10.27 15.20 12.88
C HIS A 48 10.48 13.79 13.43
N GLU A 49 10.01 13.55 14.64
CA GLU A 49 10.02 12.24 15.27
C GLU A 49 8.58 11.72 15.35
N ALA A 50 8.30 10.63 14.63
CA ALA A 50 6.99 10.00 14.62
C ALA A 50 6.64 9.49 16.03
N CYS A 51 5.51 9.91 16.56
CA CYS A 51 5.03 9.59 17.91
C CYS A 51 3.72 8.79 17.90
N GLY A 52 3.14 8.56 16.73
CA GLY A 52 1.98 7.71 16.55
C GLY A 52 1.66 7.50 15.07
N TYR A 53 0.79 6.52 14.81
CA TYR A 53 0.23 6.29 13.50
C TYR A 53 -1.15 5.65 13.60
N ALA A 54 -1.91 5.78 12.52
CA ALA A 54 -3.07 4.96 12.26
C ALA A 54 -2.98 4.38 10.84
N TYR A 55 -3.39 3.13 10.66
CA TYR A 55 -3.59 2.59 9.32
C TYR A 55 -4.82 1.69 9.23
N VAL A 56 -5.41 1.67 8.03
CA VAL A 56 -6.53 0.81 7.66
C VAL A 56 -6.21 0.08 6.37
N ILE A 57 -6.63 -1.19 6.30
CA ILE A 57 -6.50 -2.02 5.11
C ILE A 57 -7.87 -2.18 4.51
N ILE A 58 -8.02 -1.76 3.26
CA ILE A 58 -9.25 -1.86 2.48
C ILE A 58 -9.13 -3.02 1.50
N GLY A 59 -10.12 -3.91 1.51
CA GLY A 59 -10.21 -5.04 0.58
C GLY A 59 -10.81 -4.62 -0.76
N SER A 60 -10.85 -5.57 -1.70
CA SER A 60 -11.46 -5.37 -3.03
C SER A 60 -12.96 -5.02 -2.99
N ASP A 61 -13.66 -5.31 -1.88
CA ASP A 61 -15.06 -4.95 -1.64
C ASP A 61 -15.24 -3.51 -1.12
N GLY A 62 -14.15 -2.75 -1.00
CA GLY A 62 -14.14 -1.39 -0.46
C GLY A 62 -14.33 -1.33 1.06
N ARG A 63 -14.32 -2.46 1.76
CA ARG A 63 -14.50 -2.52 3.21
C ARG A 63 -13.19 -2.74 3.93
N SER A 64 -13.20 -2.37 5.20
CA SER A 64 -12.06 -2.61 6.07
C SER A 64 -11.89 -4.10 6.35
N VAL A 65 -10.69 -4.62 6.11
CA VAL A 65 -10.39 -6.05 6.27
C VAL A 65 -10.21 -6.43 7.75
N LYS A 66 -9.89 -5.45 8.59
CA LYS A 66 -9.69 -5.58 10.04
C LYS A 66 -9.90 -4.23 10.72
N PRO A 67 -10.13 -4.18 12.04
CA PRO A 67 -10.19 -2.90 12.76
C PRO A 67 -8.96 -2.02 12.49
N ILE A 68 -9.15 -0.71 12.53
CA ILE A 68 -8.09 0.28 12.35
C ILE A 68 -6.97 0.00 13.34
N ALA A 69 -5.75 -0.09 12.85
CA ALA A 69 -4.57 -0.27 13.69
C ALA A 69 -4.07 1.11 14.11
N ILE A 70 -4.06 1.37 15.41
CA ILE A 70 -3.63 2.65 15.99
C ILE A 70 -2.49 2.37 16.96
N TYR A 71 -1.46 3.19 16.92
CA TYR A 71 -0.36 3.16 17.88
C TYR A 71 0.01 4.59 18.27
N ARG A 72 0.29 4.80 19.55
CA ARG A 72 0.83 6.04 20.10
C ARG A 72 1.90 5.70 21.12
N GLY A 73 3.08 6.24 20.93
CA GLY A 73 4.21 5.96 21.80
C GLY A 73 5.54 6.16 21.10
N GLU A 74 6.62 5.91 21.85
CA GLU A 74 7.97 5.93 21.31
C GLU A 74 8.15 4.86 20.23
N ASN A 75 9.11 5.06 19.34
CA ASN A 75 9.44 4.12 18.26
C ASN A 75 8.27 3.82 17.31
N ALA A 76 7.33 4.77 17.13
CA ALA A 76 6.15 4.58 16.30
C ALA A 76 6.49 4.11 14.88
N MET A 77 7.57 4.64 14.28
CA MET A 77 8.02 4.21 12.95
C MET A 77 8.45 2.74 12.93
N LYS A 78 9.19 2.27 13.93
CA LYS A 78 9.62 0.86 14.02
C LYS A 78 8.40 -0.06 14.16
N HIS A 79 7.51 0.28 15.09
CA HIS A 79 6.26 -0.45 15.31
C HIS A 79 5.40 -0.52 14.04
N PHE A 80 5.32 0.59 13.30
CA PHE A 80 4.61 0.64 12.03
C PHE A 80 5.22 -0.32 11.01
N MET A 81 6.54 -0.28 10.82
CA MET A 81 7.23 -1.12 9.83
C MET A 81 7.06 -2.62 10.14
N GLU A 82 7.19 -3.00 11.41
CA GLU A 82 6.95 -4.38 11.86
C GLU A 82 5.50 -4.82 11.56
N ASN A 83 4.53 -3.95 11.85
CA ASN A 83 3.13 -4.24 11.59
C ASN A 83 2.82 -4.35 10.09
N ILE A 84 3.35 -3.46 9.24
CA ILE A 84 3.11 -3.50 7.79
C ILE A 84 3.77 -4.72 7.15
N LEU A 85 4.96 -5.13 7.61
CA LEU A 85 5.60 -6.36 7.15
C LEU A 85 4.77 -7.60 7.48
N LYS A 86 4.27 -7.68 8.72
CA LYS A 86 3.37 -8.77 9.13
C LYS A 86 2.10 -8.81 8.28
N GLU A 87 1.47 -7.66 8.05
CA GLU A 87 0.29 -7.58 7.17
C GLU A 87 0.61 -8.02 5.76
N LYS A 88 1.75 -7.59 5.19
CA LYS A 88 2.19 -8.03 3.87
C LYS A 88 2.29 -9.56 3.79
N GLU A 89 2.91 -10.20 4.78
CA GLU A 89 3.06 -11.66 4.83
C GLU A 89 1.71 -12.37 4.90
N GLU A 90 0.82 -11.92 5.79
CA GLU A 90 -0.54 -12.49 5.93
C GLU A 90 -1.37 -12.36 4.63
N ARG A 91 -1.26 -11.22 3.94
CA ARG A 91 -1.98 -11.01 2.66
C ARG A 91 -1.34 -11.77 1.52
N ALA A 92 -0.02 -11.84 1.45
CA ALA A 92 0.68 -12.64 0.45
C ALA A 92 0.26 -14.11 0.55
N ALA A 93 0.20 -14.68 1.76
CA ALA A 93 -0.25 -16.05 2.00
C ALA A 93 -1.68 -16.28 1.46
N LYS A 94 -2.60 -15.33 1.68
CA LYS A 94 -3.97 -15.39 1.15
C LYS A 94 -4.03 -15.31 -0.37
N LEU A 95 -3.18 -14.49 -0.98
CA LEU A 95 -3.12 -14.34 -2.44
C LEU A 95 -2.51 -15.57 -3.13
N THR A 96 -1.60 -16.27 -2.46
CA THR A 96 -1.00 -17.51 -2.96
C THR A 96 -1.82 -18.76 -2.69
N SER A 97 -2.90 -18.64 -1.91
CA SER A 97 -3.79 -19.76 -1.60
C SER A 97 -4.58 -20.15 -2.86
N ILE A 98 -4.43 -21.40 -3.29
CA ILE A 98 -5.19 -21.96 -4.41
C ILE A 98 -6.63 -22.20 -3.94
N VAL A 99 -7.56 -21.38 -4.40
CA VAL A 99 -9.00 -21.57 -4.23
C VAL A 99 -9.59 -22.18 -5.50
N PRO A 100 -10.50 -23.17 -5.38
CA PRO A 100 -11.23 -23.68 -6.53
C PRO A 100 -11.96 -22.54 -7.24
N ILE A 101 -11.88 -22.53 -8.57
CA ILE A 101 -12.69 -21.61 -9.39
C ILE A 101 -14.16 -21.96 -9.16
N HIS A 102 -14.94 -20.96 -8.75
CA HIS A 102 -16.39 -21.05 -8.74
C HIS A 102 -16.92 -20.33 -9.98
N MET A 103 -17.25 -21.10 -11.02
CA MET A 103 -17.78 -20.57 -12.27
C MET A 103 -19.25 -20.96 -12.37
N THR A 104 -20.14 -19.98 -12.38
CA THR A 104 -21.57 -20.22 -12.60
C THR A 104 -21.85 -20.37 -14.10
N PRO A 105 -22.97 -21.02 -14.49
CA PRO A 105 -23.38 -21.06 -15.89
C PRO A 105 -23.58 -19.67 -16.52
N GLN A 106 -23.92 -18.65 -15.71
CA GLN A 106 -24.03 -17.27 -16.17
C GLN A 106 -22.65 -16.67 -16.47
N ASP A 107 -21.65 -16.94 -15.63
CA ASP A 107 -20.27 -16.47 -15.87
C ASP A 107 -19.69 -17.05 -17.18
N GLU A 108 -20.06 -18.29 -17.55
CA GLU A 108 -19.68 -18.89 -18.85
C GLU A 108 -20.33 -18.18 -20.04
N ILE A 109 -21.55 -17.68 -19.88
CA ILE A 109 -22.27 -16.94 -20.92
C ILE A 109 -21.68 -15.53 -21.06
N ASP A 110 -21.43 -14.85 -19.94
CA ASP A 110 -20.88 -13.48 -19.92
C ASP A 110 -19.44 -13.41 -20.45
N PHE A 111 -18.71 -14.54 -20.44
CA PHE A 111 -17.36 -14.66 -20.99
C PHE A 111 -17.33 -14.89 -22.52
N ARG A 112 -18.43 -15.33 -23.13
CA ARG A 112 -18.53 -15.58 -24.58
C ARG A 112 -18.85 -14.32 -25.38
#